data_AF-A0A9X3L9S7-F1
#
_entry.id   AF-A0A9X3L9S7-F1
#
_cell.length_a   1.000
_cell.length_b   1.000
_cell.length_c   1.000
_cell.angle_alpha   90.00
_cell.angle_beta   90.00
_cell.angle_gamma   90.00
#
_symmetry.space_group_name_H-M   'P 1'
#
loop_
_entity.id
_entity.type
_entity.pdbx_description
1 polymer ?
#
loop_
_entity_poly.entity_id
_entity_poly.type
_entity_poly.pdbx_seq_one_letter_code
_entity_poly.pdbx_strand_id
1 'polypeptide(L)'
;MESAFEMFSAVHITSMITLCFLILLLFYNRNRWTIQQQKVQFMERFFALTLFIMDGCYYIWLVQTGRWDWGNSLPLELCSISLIITIVLLWTGKKKLYPFVFFAGIGGAIQAVATPVLDLNFPHFRFFHFFYTHFGIILTALYFTWVRGYKPTFKGVIQTIITLNVLLPFLFVINFLVEGNYMFLQEKPRGGSLLDFLGPYPWYILSLELVAFIVFSCLWLLFKERNKQGEGVNVK
;
A
#
# COMPACT_ATOMS: atom_id res chain seq x y z
N MET A 1 -9.09 4.67 -29.94
CA MET A 1 -9.81 4.23 -28.73
C MET A 1 -8.78 3.62 -27.81
N GLU A 2 -8.51 4.25 -26.68
CA GLU A 2 -7.69 3.61 -25.64
C GLU A 2 -8.48 2.42 -25.10
N SER A 3 -7.84 1.25 -25.01
CA SER A 3 -8.49 0.05 -24.49
C SER A 3 -8.59 0.12 -22.97
N ALA A 4 -9.72 -0.35 -22.45
CA ALA A 4 -9.87 -0.56 -21.01
C ALA A 4 -8.87 -1.62 -20.55
N PHE A 5 -8.39 -1.49 -19.31
CA PHE A 5 -7.55 -2.50 -18.70
C PHE A 5 -8.37 -3.77 -18.44
N GLU A 6 -7.80 -4.93 -18.78
CA GLU A 6 -8.43 -6.23 -18.57
C GLU A 6 -7.66 -7.02 -17.51
N MET A 7 -8.38 -7.40 -16.45
CA MET A 7 -7.85 -8.23 -15.38
C MET A 7 -7.47 -9.62 -15.91
N PHE A 8 -6.31 -10.12 -15.49
CA PHE A 8 -5.72 -11.41 -15.91
C PHE A 8 -5.33 -11.49 -17.40
N SER A 9 -5.32 -10.36 -18.11
CA SER A 9 -4.65 -10.27 -19.41
C SER A 9 -3.15 -10.58 -19.31
N ALA A 10 -2.50 -10.83 -20.45
CA ALA A 10 -1.05 -11.08 -20.51
C ALA A 10 -0.25 -9.96 -19.81
N VAL A 11 -0.63 -8.70 -20.02
CA VAL A 11 0.02 -7.53 -19.41
C VAL A 11 -0.15 -7.53 -17.88
N HIS A 12 -1.34 -7.90 -17.38
CA HIS A 12 -1.57 -8.02 -15.95
C HIS A 12 -0.66 -9.10 -15.33
N ILE A 13 -0.65 -10.29 -15.95
CA ILE A 13 0.16 -11.43 -15.49
C ILE A 13 1.64 -11.08 -15.51
N THR A 14 2.14 -10.45 -16.58
CA THR A 14 3.53 -9.98 -16.67
C THR A 14 3.87 -8.98 -15.56
N SER A 15 2.93 -8.08 -15.21
CA SER A 15 3.12 -7.13 -14.11
C SER A 15 3.22 -7.85 -12.76
N MET A 16 2.35 -8.84 -12.51
CA MET A 16 2.40 -9.66 -11.30
C MET A 16 3.71 -10.47 -11.21
N ILE A 17 4.15 -11.08 -12.31
CA ILE A 17 5.42 -11.82 -12.37
C ILE A 17 6.59 -10.87 -12.07
N THR A 18 6.55 -9.65 -12.59
CA THR A 18 7.56 -8.63 -12.36
C THR A 18 7.61 -8.24 -10.87
N LEU A 19 6.47 -8.03 -10.22
CA LEU A 19 6.42 -7.80 -8.77
C LEU A 19 7.04 -8.96 -7.99
N CYS A 20 6.64 -10.20 -8.29
CA CYS A 20 7.21 -11.40 -7.65
C CYS A 20 8.72 -11.47 -7.84
N PHE A 21 9.21 -11.21 -9.05
CA PHE A 21 10.64 -11.17 -9.35
C PHE A 21 11.37 -10.09 -8.54
N LEU A 22 10.83 -8.88 -8.44
CA LEU A 22 11.41 -7.79 -7.64
C LEU A 22 11.43 -8.13 -6.15
N ILE A 23 10.38 -8.76 -5.62
CA ILE A 23 10.32 -9.25 -4.23
C ILE A 23 11.40 -10.31 -3.98
N LEU A 24 11.55 -11.28 -4.88
CA LEU A 24 12.59 -12.32 -4.77
C LEU A 24 13.99 -11.72 -4.85
N LEU A 25 14.21 -10.76 -5.76
CA LEU A 25 15.48 -10.06 -5.90
C LEU A 25 15.83 -9.28 -4.62
N LEU A 26 14.85 -8.57 -4.06
CA LEU A 26 14.99 -7.87 -2.78
C LEU A 26 15.34 -8.84 -1.64
N PHE A 27 14.60 -9.95 -1.55
CA PHE A 27 14.82 -10.96 -0.52
C PHE A 27 16.20 -11.61 -0.64
N TYR A 28 16.64 -12.00 -1.83
CA TYR A 28 17.94 -12.64 -2.06
C TYR A 28 19.10 -11.68 -1.75
N ASN A 29 18.96 -10.41 -2.13
CA ASN A 29 20.01 -9.42 -1.90
C ASN A 29 19.98 -8.80 -0.50
N ARG A 30 19.04 -9.16 0.39
CA ARG A 30 18.82 -8.47 1.68
C ARG A 30 20.08 -8.33 2.56
N ASN A 31 20.99 -9.32 2.52
CA ASN A 31 22.21 -9.33 3.32
C ASN A 31 23.36 -8.48 2.73
N ARG A 32 23.24 -8.01 1.48
CA ARG A 32 24.30 -7.25 0.78
C ARG A 32 24.29 -5.75 1.12
N TRP A 33 23.23 -5.26 1.76
CA TRP A 33 23.02 -3.82 2.00
C TRP A 33 23.73 -3.29 3.26
N THR A 34 24.58 -4.10 3.88
CA THR A 34 25.18 -3.86 5.19
C THR A 34 26.37 -2.89 5.18
N ILE A 35 26.81 -2.39 4.02
CA ILE A 35 28.19 -1.88 3.90
C ILE A 35 28.33 -0.34 3.95
N GLN A 36 27.28 0.48 3.84
CA GLN A 36 27.40 1.95 4.00
C GLN A 36 26.07 2.66 4.28
N GLN A 37 25.84 3.08 5.53
CA GLN A 37 24.62 3.76 5.97
C GLN A 37 24.26 4.99 5.11
N GLN A 38 25.24 5.79 4.69
CA GLN A 38 25.00 6.98 3.86
C GLN A 38 24.48 6.62 2.47
N LYS A 39 25.05 5.61 1.82
CA LYS A 39 24.59 5.14 0.50
C LYS A 39 23.17 4.58 0.57
N VAL A 40 22.87 3.83 1.63
CA VAL A 40 21.52 3.30 1.87
C VAL A 40 20.50 4.43 1.99
N GLN A 41 20.76 5.43 2.84
CA GLN A 41 19.86 6.58 3.01
C GLN A 41 19.69 7.38 1.71
N PHE A 42 20.76 7.54 0.92
CA PHE A 42 20.67 8.16 -0.39
C PHE A 42 19.73 7.41 -1.32
N MET A 43 19.87 6.08 -1.41
CA MET A 43 19.00 5.24 -2.27
C MET A 43 17.54 5.28 -1.81
N GLU A 44 17.29 5.26 -0.49
CA GLU A 44 15.94 5.39 0.07
C GLU A 44 15.30 6.73 -0.31
N ARG A 45 16.02 7.83 -0.12
CA ARG A 45 15.54 9.18 -0.45
C ARG A 45 15.37 9.39 -1.94
N PHE A 46 16.26 8.82 -2.75
CA PHE A 46 16.14 8.83 -4.20
C PHE A 46 14.87 8.08 -4.63
N PHE A 47 14.61 6.89 -4.07
CA PHE A 47 13.38 6.16 -4.37
C PHE A 47 12.12 6.87 -3.86
N ALA A 48 12.19 7.53 -2.71
CA ALA A 48 11.11 8.40 -2.21
C ALA A 48 10.81 9.53 -3.21
N LEU A 49 11.85 10.16 -3.75
CA LEU A 49 11.72 11.24 -4.74
C LEU A 49 11.08 10.73 -6.03
N THR A 50 11.47 9.55 -6.52
CA THR A 50 10.87 9.00 -7.75
C THR A 50 9.39 8.63 -7.56
N LEU A 51 9.00 8.11 -6.40
CA LEU A 51 7.60 7.88 -6.05
C LEU A 51 6.81 9.19 -5.97
N PHE A 52 7.37 10.21 -5.32
CA PHE A 52 6.76 11.53 -5.22
C PHE A 52 6.55 12.18 -6.58
N ILE A 53 7.57 12.12 -7.46
CA ILE A 53 7.47 12.66 -8.82
C ILE A 53 6.43 11.89 -9.63
N MET A 54 6.42 10.56 -9.55
CA MET A 54 5.47 9.73 -10.30
C MET A 54 4.02 10.03 -9.91
N ASP A 55 3.73 10.18 -8.61
CA ASP A 55 2.41 10.56 -8.10
C ASP A 55 2.06 12.02 -8.46
N GLY A 56 3.02 12.94 -8.39
CA GLY A 56 2.85 14.33 -8.85
C GLY A 56 2.50 14.41 -10.34
N CYS A 57 3.17 13.64 -11.19
CA CYS A 57 2.85 13.52 -12.61
C CYS A 57 1.41 13.02 -12.85
N TYR A 58 0.88 12.16 -11.98
CA TYR A 58 -0.50 11.71 -12.06
C TYR A 58 -1.50 12.83 -11.81
N TYR A 59 -1.30 13.65 -10.78
CA TYR A 59 -2.18 14.81 -10.54
C TYR A 59 -2.07 15.87 -11.64
N ILE A 60 -0.87 16.11 -12.17
CA ILE A 60 -0.67 17.00 -13.32
C ILE A 60 -1.46 16.48 -14.53
N TRP A 61 -1.37 15.18 -14.81
CA TRP A 61 -2.11 14.55 -15.91
C TRP A 61 -3.63 14.64 -15.72
N LEU A 62 -4.14 14.43 -14.51
CA LEU A 62 -5.57 14.60 -14.21
C LEU A 62 -6.07 16.01 -14.54
N VAL A 63 -5.33 17.04 -14.15
CA VAL A 63 -5.68 18.43 -14.42
C VAL A 63 -5.60 18.74 -15.92
N GLN A 64 -4.51 18.33 -16.58
CA GLN A 64 -4.29 18.60 -18.01
C GLN A 64 -5.33 17.91 -18.92
N THR A 65 -5.84 16.75 -18.51
CA THR A 65 -6.85 16.00 -19.26
C THR A 65 -8.29 16.35 -18.88
N GLY A 66 -8.49 17.30 -17.95
CA GLY A 66 -9.82 17.66 -17.44
C GLY A 66 -10.52 16.54 -16.66
N ARG A 67 -9.76 15.55 -16.18
CA ARG A 67 -10.26 14.40 -15.41
C ARG A 67 -10.22 14.63 -13.89
N TRP A 68 -9.70 15.78 -13.45
CA TRP A 68 -9.70 16.15 -12.05
C TRP A 68 -11.12 16.36 -11.54
N ASP A 69 -11.44 15.65 -10.46
CA ASP A 69 -12.71 15.74 -9.75
C ASP A 69 -12.45 15.79 -8.23
N TRP A 70 -13.01 16.78 -7.54
CA TRP A 70 -12.80 16.96 -6.10
C TRP A 70 -13.40 15.82 -5.27
N GLY A 71 -14.38 15.09 -5.82
CA GLY A 71 -15.01 13.94 -5.17
C GLY A 71 -14.17 12.67 -5.16
N ASN A 72 -13.25 12.52 -6.12
CA ASN A 72 -12.52 11.27 -6.36
C ASN A 72 -11.00 11.41 -6.62
N SER A 73 -10.48 12.62 -6.83
CA SER A 73 -9.08 12.84 -7.26
C SER A 73 -8.13 13.28 -6.14
N LEU A 74 -8.61 13.63 -4.95
CA LEU A 74 -7.72 13.99 -3.84
C LEU A 74 -6.95 12.74 -3.35
N PRO A 75 -5.74 12.91 -2.78
CA PRO A 75 -4.91 11.82 -2.25
C PRO A 75 -5.45 11.23 -0.93
N LEU A 76 -6.76 11.01 -0.84
CA LEU A 76 -7.46 10.60 0.38
C LEU A 76 -7.86 9.12 0.37
N GLU A 77 -7.63 8.43 -0.75
CA GLU A 77 -7.72 6.98 -0.82
C GLU A 77 -6.64 6.30 0.04
N LEU A 78 -6.95 5.09 0.52
CA LEU A 78 -6.04 4.34 1.37
C LEU A 78 -4.66 4.13 0.73
N CYS A 79 -4.62 3.84 -0.57
CA CYS A 79 -3.37 3.68 -1.32
C CYS A 79 -2.59 5.00 -1.44
N SER A 80 -3.27 6.13 -1.66
CA SER A 80 -2.64 7.45 -1.77
C SER A 80 -2.06 7.90 -0.42
N ILE A 81 -2.82 7.74 0.67
CA ILE A 81 -2.33 7.99 2.03
C ILE A 81 -1.14 7.06 2.34
N SER A 82 -1.24 5.78 1.98
CA SER A 82 -0.15 4.82 2.17
C SER A 82 1.10 5.19 1.37
N LEU A 83 0.96 5.70 0.15
CA LEU A 83 2.07 6.17 -0.68
C LEU A 83 2.76 7.37 -0.03
N ILE A 84 1.99 8.36 0.44
CA ILE A 84 2.54 9.53 1.14
C ILE A 84 3.34 9.08 2.39
N ILE A 85 2.77 8.21 3.23
CA ILE A 85 3.46 7.72 4.43
C ILE A 85 4.68 6.87 4.05
N THR A 86 4.62 6.12 2.94
CA THR A 86 5.76 5.37 2.38
C THR A 86 6.90 6.30 2.00
N ILE A 87 6.62 7.40 1.28
CA ILE A 87 7.60 8.43 0.91
C ILE A 87 8.21 9.04 2.16
N VAL A 88 7.40 9.40 3.17
CA VAL A 88 7.91 9.97 4.43
C VAL A 88 8.74 8.94 5.22
N LEU A 89 8.36 7.66 5.21
CA LEU A 89 9.12 6.58 5.83
C LEU A 89 10.49 6.41 5.17
N LEU A 90 10.55 6.36 3.83
CA LEU A 90 11.81 6.31 3.08
C LEU A 90 12.69 7.54 3.36
N TRP A 91 12.08 8.72 3.46
CA TRP A 91 12.83 9.95 3.68
C TRP A 91 13.42 10.06 5.10
N THR A 92 12.63 9.66 6.10
CA THR A 92 12.94 9.89 7.51
C THR A 92 13.46 8.66 8.26
N GLY A 93 13.18 7.46 7.78
CA GLY A 93 13.47 6.22 8.49
C GLY A 93 12.80 6.13 9.88
N LYS A 94 11.69 6.84 10.12
CA LYS A 94 11.03 6.84 11.43
C LYS A 94 10.25 5.55 11.63
N LYS A 95 10.69 4.72 12.58
CA LYS A 95 10.02 3.46 12.99
C LYS A 95 8.53 3.58 13.32
N LYS A 96 8.05 4.76 13.73
CA LYS A 96 6.63 5.00 14.04
C LYS A 96 5.72 4.94 12.80
N LEU A 97 6.25 5.19 11.60
CA LEU A 97 5.49 5.18 10.34
C LEU A 97 5.38 3.78 9.74
N TYR A 98 6.34 2.91 10.06
CA TYR A 98 6.44 1.57 9.50
C TYR A 98 5.20 0.70 9.71
N PRO A 99 4.56 0.64 10.90
CA PRO A 99 3.37 -0.19 11.08
C PRO A 99 2.25 0.13 10.08
N PHE A 100 2.03 1.42 9.79
CA PHE A 100 1.00 1.81 8.83
C PHE A 100 1.34 1.33 7.40
N VAL A 101 2.56 1.60 6.94
CA VAL A 101 3.04 1.16 5.62
C VAL A 101 3.03 -0.37 5.51
N PHE A 102 3.44 -1.06 6.56
CA PHE A 102 3.51 -2.52 6.56
C PHE A 102 2.15 -3.19 6.62
N PHE A 103 1.20 -2.70 7.41
CA PHE A 103 -0.11 -3.34 7.56
C PHE A 103 -1.11 -2.82 6.53
N ALA A 104 -1.44 -1.53 6.59
CA ALA A 104 -2.40 -0.92 5.68
C ALA A 104 -1.85 -0.78 4.26
N GLY A 105 -0.61 -0.31 4.13
CA GLY A 105 0.04 -0.11 2.84
C GLY A 105 0.20 -1.40 2.04
N ILE A 106 0.87 -2.43 2.59
CA ILE A 106 1.06 -3.70 1.87
C ILE A 106 -0.28 -4.40 1.61
N GLY A 107 -1.19 -4.40 2.60
CA GLY A 107 -2.46 -5.12 2.50
C GLY A 107 -3.34 -4.54 1.41
N GLY A 108 -3.49 -3.21 1.40
CA GLY A 108 -4.21 -2.48 0.35
C GLY A 108 -3.52 -2.61 -1.01
N ALA A 109 -2.20 -2.44 -1.07
CA ALA A 109 -1.48 -2.48 -2.33
C ALA A 109 -1.47 -3.86 -3.00
N ILE A 110 -1.35 -4.95 -2.22
CA ILE A 110 -1.47 -6.31 -2.75
C ILE A 110 -2.87 -6.54 -3.32
N GLN A 111 -3.93 -6.10 -2.62
CA GLN A 111 -5.30 -6.24 -3.11
C GLN A 111 -5.52 -5.42 -4.39
N ALA A 112 -5.03 -4.17 -4.44
CA ALA A 112 -5.13 -3.33 -5.62
C ALA A 112 -4.37 -3.90 -6.83
N VAL A 113 -3.20 -4.50 -6.63
CA VAL A 113 -2.45 -5.15 -7.72
C VAL A 113 -3.11 -6.45 -8.15
N ALA A 114 -3.73 -7.21 -7.24
CA ALA A 114 -4.38 -8.48 -7.57
C ALA A 114 -5.72 -8.30 -8.31
N THR A 115 -6.48 -7.27 -7.93
CA THR A 115 -7.78 -6.94 -8.54
C THR A 115 -7.82 -5.45 -8.89
N PRO A 116 -7.04 -5.02 -9.89
CA PRO A 116 -6.91 -3.62 -10.25
C PRO A 116 -8.19 -3.06 -10.84
N VAL A 117 -8.61 -1.91 -10.31
CA VAL A 117 -9.65 -1.05 -10.90
C VAL A 117 -8.91 0.05 -11.65
N LEU A 118 -8.53 -0.25 -12.89
CA LEU A 118 -7.75 0.62 -13.76
C LEU A 118 -8.52 0.88 -15.05
N ASP A 119 -8.64 2.13 -15.46
CA ASP A 119 -9.43 2.56 -16.61
C ASP A 119 -8.63 2.53 -17.93
N LEU A 120 -7.31 2.71 -17.86
CA LEU A 120 -6.43 2.81 -19.03
C LEU A 120 -5.38 1.71 -19.06
N ASN A 121 -5.32 0.99 -20.18
CA ASN A 121 -4.43 -0.15 -20.36
C ASN A 121 -3.00 0.24 -20.79
N PHE A 122 -2.08 -0.72 -20.77
CA PHE A 122 -0.74 -0.57 -21.34
C PHE A 122 -0.82 -0.22 -22.83
N PRO A 123 0.06 0.68 -23.34
CA PRO A 123 1.20 1.33 -22.69
C PRO A 123 0.90 2.75 -22.16
N HIS A 124 -0.31 3.00 -21.64
CA HIS A 124 -0.67 4.35 -21.16
C HIS A 124 0.07 4.72 -19.86
N PHE A 125 0.37 6.01 -19.66
CA PHE A 125 1.04 6.51 -18.45
C PHE A 125 0.36 6.06 -17.15
N ARG A 126 -0.98 6.09 -17.12
CA ARG A 126 -1.80 5.69 -15.97
C ARG A 126 -1.54 4.25 -15.52
N PHE A 127 -1.26 3.34 -16.46
CA PHE A 127 -0.88 1.96 -16.19
C PHE A 127 0.46 1.91 -15.44
N PHE A 128 1.49 2.59 -15.96
CA PHE A 128 2.81 2.63 -15.32
C PHE A 128 2.76 3.29 -13.95
N HIS A 129 2.05 4.42 -13.82
CA HIS A 129 1.82 5.09 -12.54
C HIS A 129 1.19 4.13 -11.51
N PHE A 130 0.12 3.42 -11.89
CA PHE A 130 -0.58 2.50 -11.01
C PHE A 130 0.36 1.41 -10.49
N PHE A 131 0.97 0.62 -11.37
CA PHE A 131 1.81 -0.49 -10.92
C PHE A 131 3.08 0.00 -10.20
N TYR A 132 3.71 1.08 -10.65
CA TYR A 132 4.93 1.61 -10.02
C TYR A 132 4.70 2.05 -8.57
N THR A 133 3.64 2.82 -8.31
CA THR A 133 3.34 3.33 -6.97
C THR A 133 2.96 2.20 -6.01
N HIS A 134 2.12 1.25 -6.45
CA HIS A 134 1.72 0.11 -5.64
C HIS A 134 2.88 -0.85 -5.37
N PHE A 135 3.72 -1.12 -6.37
CA PHE A 135 4.95 -1.89 -6.16
C PHE A 135 5.88 -1.17 -5.20
N GLY A 136 5.97 0.16 -5.29
CA GLY A 136 6.76 0.98 -4.37
C GLY A 136 6.34 0.83 -2.91
N ILE A 137 5.03 0.84 -2.62
CA ILE A 137 4.50 0.59 -1.27
C ILE A 137 4.90 -0.81 -0.79
N ILE A 138 4.65 -1.84 -1.61
CA ILE A 138 4.92 -3.24 -1.26
C ILE A 138 6.40 -3.47 -1.00
N LEU A 139 7.25 -3.06 -1.95
CA LEU A 139 8.70 -3.23 -1.87
C LEU A 139 9.27 -2.43 -0.70
N THR A 140 8.75 -1.24 -0.39
CA THR A 140 9.21 -0.46 0.77
C THR A 140 8.88 -1.16 2.09
N ALA A 141 7.64 -1.66 2.24
CA ALA A 141 7.25 -2.40 3.44
C ALA A 141 8.16 -3.62 3.66
N LEU A 142 8.41 -4.40 2.61
CA LEU A 142 9.28 -5.57 2.66
C LEU A 142 10.75 -5.20 2.85
N TYR A 143 11.22 -4.12 2.22
CA TYR A 143 12.59 -3.61 2.36
C TYR A 143 12.88 -3.20 3.81
N PHE A 144 12.00 -2.42 4.43
CA PHE A 144 12.19 -2.04 5.84
C PHE A 144 12.17 -3.26 6.77
N THR A 145 11.41 -4.29 6.41
CA THR A 145 11.33 -5.54 7.18
C THR A 145 12.60 -6.37 7.04
N TRP A 146 12.99 -6.71 5.81
CA TRP A 146 14.07 -7.66 5.54
C TRP A 146 15.47 -7.03 5.52
N VAL A 147 15.58 -5.75 5.12
CA VAL A 147 16.86 -5.06 4.95
C VAL A 147 17.16 -4.15 6.14
N ARG A 148 16.19 -3.30 6.55
CA ARG A 148 16.36 -2.41 7.72
C ARG A 148 16.08 -3.11 9.06
N GLY A 149 15.58 -4.35 9.03
CA GLY A 149 15.33 -5.16 10.24
C GLY A 149 14.19 -4.65 11.11
N TYR A 150 13.21 -3.93 10.53
CA TYR A 150 12.03 -3.49 11.26
C TYR A 150 11.10 -4.68 11.44
N LYS A 151 10.49 -4.78 12.63
CA LYS A 151 9.71 -5.95 12.99
C LYS A 151 8.23 -5.59 13.06
N PRO A 152 7.36 -6.30 12.33
CA PRO A 152 5.93 -6.15 12.53
C PRO A 152 5.57 -6.70 13.90
N THR A 153 4.79 -5.94 14.66
CA THR A 153 4.36 -6.30 16.01
C THR A 153 2.85 -6.25 16.08
N PHE A 154 2.26 -7.01 17.01
CA PHE A 154 0.83 -6.93 17.25
C PHE A 154 0.41 -5.53 17.73
N LYS A 155 1.26 -4.86 18.51
CA LYS A 155 1.06 -3.43 18.82
C LYS A 155 0.95 -2.56 17.56
N GLY A 156 1.73 -2.88 16.53
CA GLY A 156 1.65 -2.22 15.22
C GLY A 156 0.30 -2.45 14.51
N VAL A 157 -0.28 -3.66 14.60
CA VAL A 157 -1.65 -3.94 14.10
C VAL A 157 -2.64 -2.97 14.73
N ILE A 158 -2.64 -2.90 16.07
CA ILE A 158 -3.55 -2.02 16.83
C ILE A 158 -3.30 -0.55 16.49
N GLN A 159 -2.04 -0.13 16.38
CA GLN A 159 -1.69 1.24 15.99
C GLN A 159 -2.24 1.60 14.60
N THR A 160 -2.13 0.70 13.63
CA THR A 160 -2.66 0.92 12.28
C THR A 160 -4.18 0.99 12.28
N ILE A 161 -4.88 0.11 13.00
CA ILE A 161 -6.35 0.15 13.13
C ILE A 161 -6.81 1.46 13.78
N ILE A 162 -6.17 1.88 14.87
CA ILE A 162 -6.47 3.15 15.53
C ILE A 162 -6.22 4.32 14.56
N THR A 163 -5.12 4.29 13.80
CA THR A 163 -4.82 5.35 12.83
C THR A 163 -5.89 5.45 11.76
N LEU A 164 -6.34 4.31 11.20
CA LEU A 164 -7.44 4.28 10.24
C LEU A 164 -8.73 4.83 10.86
N ASN A 165 -9.09 4.40 12.06
CA ASN A 165 -10.27 4.87 12.79
C ASN A 165 -10.23 6.37 13.06
N VAL A 166 -9.05 6.93 13.39
CA VAL A 166 -8.87 8.36 13.56
C VAL A 166 -9.01 9.10 12.23
N LEU A 167 -8.58 8.53 11.11
CA LEU A 167 -8.75 9.13 9.78
C LEU A 167 -10.22 9.17 9.31
N LEU A 168 -11.00 8.14 9.63
CA LEU A 168 -12.40 8.01 9.19
C LEU A 168 -13.27 9.27 9.41
N PRO A 169 -13.35 9.88 10.61
CA PRO A 169 -14.19 11.07 10.80
C PRO A 169 -13.72 12.27 9.97
N PHE A 170 -12.40 12.45 9.78
CA PHE A 170 -11.90 13.54 8.93
C PHE A 170 -12.27 13.30 7.46
N LEU A 171 -12.11 12.06 6.97
CA LEU A 171 -12.49 11.71 5.61
C LEU A 171 -14.00 11.79 5.40
N PHE A 172 -14.80 11.45 6.40
CA PHE A 172 -16.26 11.59 6.34
C PHE A 172 -16.68 13.05 6.15
N VAL A 173 -16.07 13.97 6.91
CA VAL A 173 -16.30 15.42 6.76
C VAL A 173 -15.86 15.90 5.39
N ILE A 174 -14.68 15.49 4.91
CA ILE A 174 -14.20 15.90 3.57
C ILE A 174 -15.13 15.37 2.48
N ASN A 175 -15.52 14.09 2.53
CA ASN A 175 -16.47 13.50 1.59
C ASN A 175 -17.78 14.29 1.53
N PHE A 176 -18.29 14.73 2.68
CA PHE A 176 -19.48 15.59 2.70
C PHE A 176 -19.24 16.96 2.04
N LEU A 177 -18.09 17.60 2.29
CA LEU A 177 -17.78 18.93 1.75
C LEU A 177 -17.53 18.95 0.24
N VAL A 178 -16.99 17.86 -0.32
CA VAL A 178 -16.62 17.76 -1.74
C VAL A 178 -17.56 16.84 -2.53
N GLU A 179 -18.67 16.44 -1.92
CA GLU A 179 -19.63 15.46 -2.47
C GLU A 179 -18.93 14.18 -2.99
N GLY A 180 -17.88 13.76 -2.26
CA GLY A 180 -16.97 12.69 -2.63
C GLY A 180 -17.26 11.35 -1.98
N ASN A 181 -16.48 10.35 -2.38
CA ASN A 181 -16.61 9.00 -1.85
C ASN A 181 -15.25 8.31 -1.59
N TYR A 182 -14.31 9.06 -1.00
CA TYR A 182 -13.00 8.55 -0.62
C TYR A 182 -13.11 7.37 0.34
N MET A 183 -12.29 6.34 0.09
CA MET A 183 -12.28 5.08 0.84
C MET A 183 -13.64 4.37 0.89
N PHE A 184 -14.56 4.71 -0.03
CA PHE A 184 -15.91 4.17 -0.08
C PHE A 184 -16.68 4.36 1.24
N LEU A 185 -16.58 5.54 1.86
CA LEU A 185 -17.25 5.84 3.13
C LEU A 185 -18.69 6.35 2.97
N GLN A 186 -19.12 6.73 1.77
CA GLN A 186 -20.50 7.17 1.49
C GLN A 186 -21.31 6.09 0.77
N GLU A 187 -20.72 5.46 -0.26
CA GLU A 187 -21.35 4.37 -0.99
C GLU A 187 -20.33 3.34 -1.51
N LYS A 188 -20.81 2.13 -1.83
CA LYS A 188 -19.99 1.09 -2.45
C LYS A 188 -19.70 1.46 -3.93
N PRO A 189 -18.56 1.02 -4.48
CA PRO A 189 -18.25 1.21 -5.90
C PRO A 189 -19.30 0.53 -6.79
N ARG A 190 -19.68 1.22 -7.87
CA ARG A 190 -20.59 0.69 -8.89
C ARG A 190 -19.81 -0.27 -9.80
N GLY A 191 -20.31 -1.49 -9.99
CA GLY A 191 -19.67 -2.49 -10.88
C GLY A 191 -19.29 -3.82 -10.22
N GLY A 192 -19.68 -4.05 -8.96
CA GLY A 192 -19.38 -5.28 -8.25
C GLY A 192 -18.05 -5.20 -7.51
N SER A 193 -18.04 -5.50 -6.22
CA SER A 193 -16.81 -5.53 -5.42
C SER A 193 -16.93 -6.50 -4.24
N LEU A 194 -15.80 -6.78 -3.59
CA LEU A 194 -15.81 -7.53 -2.32
C LEU A 194 -16.70 -6.85 -1.26
N LEU A 195 -16.90 -5.53 -1.35
CA LEU A 195 -17.76 -4.78 -0.44
C LEU A 195 -19.22 -5.22 -0.52
N ASP A 196 -19.67 -5.80 -1.63
CA ASP A 196 -21.06 -6.23 -1.81
C ASP A 196 -21.44 -7.36 -0.84
N PHE A 197 -20.47 -8.17 -0.44
CA PHE A 197 -20.64 -9.27 0.52
C PHE A 197 -20.57 -8.83 1.99
N LEU A 198 -20.31 -7.54 2.26
CA LEU A 198 -20.02 -7.04 3.61
C LEU A 198 -21.24 -6.40 4.32
N GLY A 199 -22.44 -6.53 3.76
CA GLY A 199 -23.69 -5.98 4.31
C GLY A 199 -24.05 -4.59 3.78
N PRO A 200 -25.21 -4.02 4.17
CA PRO A 200 -25.68 -2.72 3.68
C PRO A 200 -24.89 -1.55 4.30
N TYR A 201 -24.99 -0.37 3.71
CA TYR A 201 -24.51 0.88 4.32
C TYR A 201 -25.31 1.19 5.61
N PRO A 202 -24.68 1.71 6.68
CA PRO A 202 -23.24 1.93 6.88
C PRO A 202 -22.49 0.72 7.47
N TRP A 203 -23.19 -0.40 7.71
CA TRP A 203 -22.66 -1.57 8.42
C TRP A 203 -21.45 -2.23 7.76
N TYR A 204 -21.31 -2.15 6.43
CA TYR A 204 -20.10 -2.68 5.77
C TYR A 204 -18.81 -1.97 6.17
N ILE A 205 -18.87 -0.74 6.72
CA ILE A 205 -17.68 -0.04 7.23
C ILE A 205 -17.13 -0.80 8.44
N LEU A 206 -17.99 -1.27 9.35
CA LEU A 206 -17.56 -2.13 10.47
C LEU A 206 -17.05 -3.49 9.97
N SER A 207 -17.71 -4.07 8.96
CA SER A 207 -17.24 -5.29 8.32
C SER A 207 -15.84 -5.12 7.71
N LEU A 208 -15.56 -3.96 7.10
CA LEU A 208 -14.25 -3.62 6.56
C LEU A 208 -13.19 -3.51 7.66
N GLU A 209 -13.50 -2.93 8.81
CA GLU A 209 -12.58 -2.89 9.94
C GLU A 209 -12.23 -4.28 10.45
N LEU A 210 -13.22 -5.18 10.52
CA LEU A 210 -13.00 -6.58 10.87
C LEU A 210 -12.09 -7.27 9.85
N VAL A 211 -12.36 -7.09 8.54
CA VAL A 211 -11.51 -7.63 7.47
C VAL A 211 -10.09 -7.08 7.57
N ALA A 212 -9.92 -5.76 7.78
CA ALA A 212 -8.62 -5.15 7.97
C ALA A 212 -7.88 -5.74 9.19
N PHE A 213 -8.57 -5.89 10.31
CA PHE A 213 -8.00 -6.52 11.51
C PHE A 213 -7.54 -7.96 11.26
N ILE A 214 -8.34 -8.77 10.56
CA ILE A 214 -7.98 -10.14 10.18
C ILE A 214 -6.75 -10.14 9.26
N VAL A 215 -6.76 -9.34 8.19
CA VAL A 215 -5.64 -9.25 7.24
C VAL A 215 -4.36 -8.81 7.95
N PHE A 216 -4.41 -7.78 8.79
CA PHE A 216 -3.24 -7.27 9.51
C PHE A 216 -2.72 -8.29 10.53
N SER A 217 -3.63 -9.02 11.20
CA SER A 217 -3.26 -10.10 12.12
C SER A 217 -2.59 -11.26 11.37
N CYS A 218 -3.10 -11.64 10.19
CA CYS A 218 -2.48 -12.63 9.32
C CYS A 218 -1.08 -12.19 8.87
N LEU A 219 -0.92 -10.95 8.39
CA LEU A 219 0.38 -10.39 8.02
C LEU A 219 1.36 -10.41 9.21
N TRP A 220 0.90 -10.03 10.40
CA TRP A 220 1.71 -10.14 11.60
C TRP A 220 2.11 -11.59 11.90
N LEU A 221 1.19 -12.56 11.82
CA LEU A 221 1.50 -13.97 12.05
C LEU A 221 2.50 -14.55 11.04
N LEU A 222 2.43 -14.12 9.78
CA LEU A 222 3.33 -14.57 8.70
C LEU A 222 4.75 -14.01 8.88
N PHE A 223 4.88 -12.78 9.35
CA PHE A 223 6.17 -12.08 9.46
C PHE A 223 6.69 -11.94 10.90
N LYS A 224 5.97 -12.44 11.91
CA LYS A 224 6.49 -12.47 13.27
C LYS A 224 7.73 -13.35 13.31
N GLU A 225 8.79 -12.83 13.87
CA GLU A 225 9.94 -13.67 14.20
C GLU A 225 9.51 -14.72 15.21
N ARG A 226 9.70 -15.99 14.87
CA ARG A 226 9.58 -17.07 15.85
C ARG A 226 10.88 -17.07 16.64
N ASN A 227 10.85 -16.55 17.87
CA ASN A 227 11.92 -16.81 18.82
C ASN A 227 12.04 -18.33 18.95
N LYS A 228 13.17 -18.91 18.56
CA LYS A 228 13.55 -20.25 19.01
C LYS A 228 13.74 -20.18 20.53
N GLN A 229 12.68 -20.36 21.29
CA GLN A 229 12.78 -20.67 22.71
C GLN A 229 13.14 -22.15 22.85
N GLY A 230 14.35 -22.44 23.33
CA GLY A 230 14.66 -23.68 24.04
C GLY A 230 15.32 -24.82 23.27
N GLU A 231 16.53 -24.63 22.73
CA GLU A 231 17.54 -25.71 22.74
C GLU A 231 18.66 -25.29 23.70
N GLY A 232 18.32 -25.24 24.98
CA GLY A 232 19.30 -25.46 26.02
C GLY A 232 19.51 -26.97 26.14
N VAL A 233 20.44 -27.53 25.38
CA VAL A 233 21.05 -28.81 25.73
C VAL A 233 22.43 -28.50 26.28
N ASN A 234 22.56 -28.80 27.56
CA ASN A 234 23.72 -28.62 28.42
C ASN A 234 25.04 -28.95 27.74
N VAL A 235 26.00 -28.06 27.98
CA VAL A 235 27.42 -28.42 28.09
C VAL A 235 27.55 -29.49 29.17
N LYS A 236 28.05 -30.66 28.79
CA LYS A 236 29.03 -31.41 29.58
C LYS A 236 30.14 -31.85 28.65
#